data_AF-A0A2D2GZK3-F1
#
_entry.id   AF-A0A2D2GZK3-F1
#
_cell.length_a   1.000
_cell.length_b   1.000
_cell.length_c   1.000
_cell.angle_alpha   90.00
_cell.angle_beta   90.00
_cell.angle_gamma   90.00
#
_symmetry.space_group_name_H-M   'P 1'
#
loop_
_entity.id
_entity.type
_entity.pdbx_description
1 polymer ?
#
loop_
_entity_poly.entity_id
_entity_poly.type
_entity_poly.pdbx_seq_one_letter_code
_entity_poly.pdbx_strand_id
1 'polypeptide(L)'
;MAFIDVAARGSASEPFQLAGRNPILHTPGVQETHDRLFEYAGGHLGFYGFLRVANFRIAKRLMIGLMDLPDRLWRDAYEDGAHPSEEADEAIQEAGTEIGLDDL
;
A
#
# COMPACT_ATOMS: atom_id res chain seq x y z
N MET A 1 15.05 -3.75 -7.95
CA MET A 1 15.31 -3.71 -6.49
C MET A 1 14.59 -4.90 -5.88
N ALA A 2 15.23 -5.72 -5.04
CA ALA A 2 14.56 -6.90 -4.48
C ALA A 2 13.50 -6.45 -3.45
N PHE A 3 12.27 -6.95 -3.59
CA PHE A 3 11.20 -6.71 -2.63
C PHE A 3 11.35 -7.63 -1.41
N ILE A 4 10.82 -7.21 -0.26
CA ILE A 4 10.66 -8.10 0.87
C ILE A 4 9.46 -8.99 0.56
N ASP A 5 9.64 -10.31 0.58
CA ASP A 5 8.57 -11.27 0.30
C ASP A 5 7.36 -11.08 1.21
N VAL A 6 6.17 -11.42 0.68
CA VAL A 6 4.94 -11.49 1.45
C VAL A 6 4.86 -12.85 2.15
N ALA A 7 4.86 -12.85 3.47
CA ALA A 7 4.69 -14.07 4.26
C ALA A 7 3.21 -14.46 4.39
N ALA A 8 2.33 -13.49 4.55
CA ALA A 8 0.88 -13.70 4.59
C ALA A 8 0.17 -12.49 3.99
N ARG A 9 -0.76 -12.71 3.04
CA ARG A 9 -1.63 -11.64 2.53
C ARG A 9 -2.68 -11.20 3.56
N GLY A 10 -3.06 -12.11 4.45
CA GLY A 10 -4.16 -11.89 5.38
C GLY A 10 -5.53 -12.00 4.70
N SER A 11 -6.56 -11.61 5.46
CA SER A 11 -7.97 -11.69 5.08
C SER A 11 -8.73 -10.51 5.72
N ALA A 12 -10.06 -10.53 5.69
CA ALA A 12 -10.85 -9.49 6.36
C ALA A 12 -10.50 -9.38 7.86
N SER A 13 -10.22 -10.51 8.50
CA SER A 13 -9.92 -10.62 9.94
C SER A 13 -8.47 -11.02 10.26
N GLU A 14 -7.65 -11.32 9.26
CA GLU A 14 -6.23 -11.68 9.46
C GLU A 14 -5.32 -10.59 8.86
N PRO A 15 -4.28 -10.15 9.59
CA PRO A 15 -3.39 -9.10 9.12
C PRO A 15 -2.46 -9.54 8.00
N PHE A 16 -2.07 -8.58 7.16
CA PHE A 16 -0.98 -8.75 6.21
C PHE A 16 0.37 -8.83 6.92
N GLN A 17 1.31 -9.60 6.38
CA GLN A 17 2.65 -9.75 6.94
C GLN A 17 3.72 -9.91 5.85
N LEU A 18 4.79 -9.11 5.96
CA LEU A 18 6.01 -9.29 5.19
C LEU A 18 6.95 -10.29 5.88
N ALA A 19 7.74 -11.02 5.10
CA ALA A 19 8.72 -11.97 5.59
C ALA A 19 9.71 -11.30 6.56
N GLY A 20 9.90 -11.94 7.73
CA GLY A 20 10.77 -11.42 8.79
C GLY A 20 10.26 -10.16 9.50
N ARG A 21 9.02 -9.73 9.28
CA ARG A 21 8.38 -8.60 9.97
C ARG A 21 7.18 -9.06 10.79
N ASN A 22 6.80 -8.25 11.78
CA ASN A 22 5.55 -8.46 12.50
C ASN A 22 4.34 -8.19 11.59
N PRO A 23 3.18 -8.82 11.85
CA PRO A 23 1.95 -8.51 11.13
C PRO A 23 1.56 -7.04 11.26
N ILE A 24 1.03 -6.48 10.18
CA ILE A 24 0.60 -5.08 10.13
C ILE A 24 -0.79 -4.98 10.73
N LEU A 25 -0.87 -4.40 11.93
CA LEU A 25 -2.12 -4.13 12.64
C LEU A 25 -2.53 -2.67 12.48
N HIS A 26 -3.84 -2.44 12.59
CA HIS A 26 -4.38 -1.10 12.70
C HIS A 26 -4.46 -0.69 14.18
N THR A 27 -4.03 0.53 14.49
CA THR A 27 -4.16 1.12 15.83
C THR A 27 -4.79 2.50 15.67
N PRO A 28 -6.11 2.62 15.96
CA PRO A 28 -6.86 3.85 15.73
C PRO A 28 -6.24 5.05 16.45
N GLY A 29 -6.18 6.20 15.76
CA GLY A 29 -5.79 7.49 16.34
C GLY A 29 -4.28 7.66 16.57
N VAL A 30 -3.46 6.69 16.15
CA VAL A 30 -1.99 6.83 16.20
C VAL A 30 -1.48 7.71 15.06
N GLN A 31 -2.06 7.58 13.87
CA GLN A 31 -1.68 8.39 12.71
C GLN A 31 -2.85 8.48 11.74
N GLU A 32 -3.28 9.70 11.44
CA GLU A 32 -4.46 9.96 10.62
C GLU A 32 -4.40 9.28 9.24
N THR A 33 -3.23 9.25 8.60
CA THR A 33 -3.04 8.55 7.32
C THR A 33 -3.37 7.06 7.43
N HIS A 34 -3.06 6.43 8.56
CA HIS A 34 -3.36 5.01 8.77
C HIS A 34 -4.85 4.78 9.02
N ASP A 35 -5.52 5.71 9.71
CA ASP A 35 -6.96 5.67 9.92
C ASP A 35 -7.68 5.77 8.57
N ARG A 36 -7.31 6.74 7.73
CA ARG A 36 -7.87 6.90 6.38
C ARG A 36 -7.67 5.66 5.50
N LEU A 37 -6.49 5.05 5.54
CA LEU A 37 -6.23 3.79 4.79
C LEU A 37 -7.07 2.63 5.31
N PHE A 38 -7.30 2.57 6.62
CA PHE A 38 -8.14 1.53 7.21
C PHE A 38 -9.63 1.71 6.88
N GLU A 39 -10.09 2.97 6.86
CA GLU A 39 -11.42 3.34 6.38
C GLU A 39 -11.61 3.00 4.91
N TYR A 40 -10.65 3.37 4.05
CA TYR A 40 -10.65 3.00 2.63
C TYR A 40 -10.66 1.48 2.43
N ALA A 41 -9.95 0.74 3.28
CA ALA A 41 -9.96 -0.72 3.25
C ALA A 41 -11.28 -1.35 3.75
N GLY A 42 -12.27 -0.56 4.19
CA GLY A 42 -13.54 -1.06 4.73
C GLY A 42 -13.35 -1.95 5.96
N GLY A 43 -12.29 -1.72 6.75
CA GLY A 43 -11.93 -2.55 7.90
C GLY A 43 -11.24 -3.88 7.58
N HIS A 44 -10.96 -4.19 6.32
CA HIS A 44 -10.30 -5.44 5.91
C HIS A 44 -8.81 -5.42 6.27
N LEU A 45 -8.38 -6.25 7.24
CA LEU A 45 -7.02 -6.20 7.80
C LEU A 45 -5.90 -6.56 6.81
N GLY A 46 -6.09 -7.60 5.99
CA GLY A 46 -5.13 -7.96 4.93
C GLY A 46 -4.94 -6.87 3.90
N PHE A 47 -6.04 -6.28 3.42
CA PHE A 47 -6.01 -5.20 2.44
C PHE A 47 -5.42 -3.91 3.01
N TYR A 48 -5.80 -3.54 4.23
CA TYR A 48 -5.19 -2.41 4.93
C TYR A 48 -3.67 -2.57 5.02
N GLY A 49 -3.18 -3.76 5.39
CA GLY A 49 -1.75 -4.00 5.48
C GLY A 49 -1.03 -3.96 4.13
N PHE A 50 -1.68 -4.42 3.06
CA PHE A 50 -1.20 -4.25 1.68
C PHE A 50 -1.05 -2.75 1.33
N LEU A 51 -2.09 -1.95 1.57
CA LEU A 51 -2.08 -0.50 1.34
C LEU A 51 -1.02 0.22 2.18
N ARG A 52 -0.78 -0.22 3.41
CA ARG A 52 0.27 0.33 4.28
C ARG A 52 1.65 0.17 3.68
N VAL A 53 1.94 -0.96 3.06
CA VAL A 53 3.23 -1.21 2.39
C VAL A 53 3.34 -0.34 1.13
N ALA A 54 2.28 -0.32 0.31
CA ALA A 54 2.24 0.50 -0.91
C ALA A 54 2.41 2.00 -0.59
N ASN A 55 1.61 2.52 0.35
CA ASN A 55 1.66 3.91 0.80
C ASN A 55 3.04 4.31 1.35
N PHE A 56 3.67 3.45 2.15
CA PHE A 56 5.02 3.75 2.65
C PHE A 56 6.04 3.90 1.51
N ARG A 57 5.93 3.05 0.49
CA ARG A 57 6.82 3.09 -0.68
C ARG A 57 6.60 4.35 -1.51
N ILE A 58 5.34 4.68 -1.80
CA ILE A 58 4.93 5.91 -2.52
C ILE A 58 5.43 7.15 -1.77
N ALA A 59 5.13 7.25 -0.46
CA ALA A 59 5.55 8.38 0.37
C ALA A 59 7.06 8.56 0.43
N LYS A 60 7.82 7.46 0.43
CA LYS A 60 9.28 7.53 0.39
C LYS A 60 9.82 8.09 -0.93
N ARG A 61 9.13 7.86 -2.05
CA ARG A 61 9.61 8.24 -3.39
C ARG A 61 9.09 9.59 -3.86
N LEU A 62 7.81 9.88 -3.62
CA LEU A 62 7.13 11.09 -4.10
C LEU A 62 6.87 12.14 -3.01
N MET A 63 7.14 11.82 -1.74
CA MET A 63 6.83 12.67 -0.57
C MET A 63 5.33 12.98 -0.38
N ILE A 64 4.45 12.23 -1.05
CA ILE A 64 2.98 12.26 -0.92
C ILE A 64 2.44 10.85 -0.65
N GLY A 65 1.22 10.73 -0.11
CA GLY A 65 0.62 9.45 0.21
C GLY A 65 -0.07 8.79 -1.00
N LEU A 66 -0.39 7.50 -0.84
CA LEU A 66 -1.24 6.76 -1.78
C LEU A 66 -2.59 7.46 -1.99
N MET A 67 -3.15 8.03 -0.92
CA MET A 67 -4.45 8.72 -0.95
C MET A 67 -4.40 10.07 -1.70
N ASP A 68 -3.21 10.57 -2.03
CA ASP A 68 -3.02 11.80 -2.80
C ASP A 68 -2.82 11.51 -4.30
N LEU A 69 -2.66 10.23 -4.68
CA LEU A 69 -2.60 9.79 -6.07
C LEU A 69 -4.02 9.51 -6.61
N PRO A 70 -4.21 9.51 -7.95
CA PRO A 70 -5.43 9.00 -8.55
C PRO A 70 -5.76 7.60 -8.01
N ASP A 71 -7.04 7.37 -7.70
CA ASP A 71 -7.46 6.07 -7.19
C ASP A 71 -7.21 5.01 -8.26
N ARG A 72 -6.38 4.04 -7.92
CA ARG A 72 -6.15 2.83 -8.71
C ARG A 72 -7.09 1.75 -8.18
N LEU A 73 -7.32 0.71 -8.98
CA LEU A 73 -8.06 -0.48 -8.56
C LEU A 73 -7.25 -1.32 -7.54
N TRP A 74 -6.86 -0.73 -6.42
CA TRP A 74 -6.02 -1.34 -5.38
C TRP A 74 -6.65 -2.59 -4.81
N ARG A 75 -7.99 -2.61 -4.72
CA ARG A 75 -8.75 -3.78 -4.27
C ARG A 75 -8.56 -4.96 -5.21
N ASP A 76 -8.68 -4.73 -6.52
CA ASP A 76 -8.54 -5.75 -7.54
C ASP A 76 -7.12 -6.29 -7.55
N ALA A 77 -6.11 -5.42 -7.50
CA ALA A 77 -4.71 -5.82 -7.37
C ALA A 77 -4.44 -6.67 -6.11
N TYR A 78 -5.09 -6.35 -5.00
CA TYR A 78 -5.02 -7.17 -3.81
C TYR A 78 -5.68 -8.55 -4.01
N GLU A 79 -6.81 -8.62 -4.68
CA GLU A 79 -7.54 -9.87 -4.90
C GLU A 79 -6.83 -10.78 -5.92
N ASP A 80 -6.19 -10.18 -6.92
CA ASP A 80 -5.41 -10.86 -7.97
C ASP A 80 -4.06 -11.38 -7.48
N GLY A 81 -3.68 -11.09 -6.23
CA GLY A 81 -2.44 -11.60 -5.67
C GLY A 81 -1.21 -10.76 -6.00
N ALA A 82 -1.37 -9.55 -6.52
CA ALA A 82 -0.25 -8.65 -6.84
C ALA A 82 0.56 -8.29 -5.60
N HIS A 83 1.84 -7.97 -5.79
CA HIS A 83 2.73 -7.56 -4.71
C HIS A 83 2.57 -6.05 -4.43
N PRO A 84 2.41 -5.60 -3.17
CA PRO A 84 2.16 -4.19 -2.87
C PRO A 84 3.28 -3.24 -3.30
N SER A 85 4.52 -3.72 -3.33
CA SER A 85 5.64 -2.91 -3.83
C SER A 85 5.68 -2.78 -5.35
N GLU A 86 5.15 -3.76 -6.09
CA GLU A 86 5.06 -3.69 -7.56
C GLU A 86 3.98 -2.68 -7.93
N GLU A 87 2.79 -2.81 -7.35
CA GLU A 87 1.68 -1.87 -7.55
C GLU A 87 2.04 -0.43 -7.15
N ALA A 88 2.82 -0.27 -6.08
CA ALA A 88 3.33 1.04 -5.69
C ALA A 88 4.36 1.60 -6.68
N ASP A 89 5.25 0.77 -7.24
CA ASP A 89 6.19 1.22 -8.27
C ASP A 89 5.45 1.66 -9.55
N GLU A 90 4.42 0.92 -9.95
CA GLU A 90 3.55 1.31 -11.08
C GLU A 90 2.83 2.62 -10.80
N ALA A 91 2.20 2.78 -9.64
CA ALA A 91 1.53 4.02 -9.26
C ALA A 91 2.50 5.22 -9.21
N ILE A 92 3.74 5.00 -8.76
CA ILE A 92 4.79 6.03 -8.78
C ILE A 92 5.13 6.44 -10.21
N GLN A 93 5.27 5.47 -11.12
CA GLN A 93 5.62 5.72 -12.52
C GLN A 93 4.50 6.45 -13.26
N GLU A 94 3.24 6.04 -13.06
CA GLU A 94 2.07 6.70 -13.61
C GLU A 94 2.00 8.16 -13.14
N ALA A 95 2.09 8.38 -11.81
CA ALA A 95 2.09 9.73 -11.24
C ALA A 95 3.28 10.58 -11.73
N GLY A 96 4.46 9.99 -11.88
CA GLY A 96 5.64 10.66 -12.41
C GLY A 96 5.42 11.16 -13.85
N THR A 97 4.72 10.38 -14.68
CA THR A 97 4.37 10.76 -16.06
C THR A 97 3.39 11.93 -16.08
N GLU A 98 2.39 11.93 -15.19
CA GLU A 98 1.38 13.00 -15.12
C GLU A 98 1.92 14.31 -14.56
N ILE A 99 2.91 14.24 -13.65
CA ILE A 99 3.54 15.41 -13.02
C ILE A 99 4.70 15.96 -13.87
N GLY A 100 5.06 15.31 -14.98
CA GLY A 100 6.13 15.73 -15.89
C GLY A 100 7.54 15.46 -15.34
N LEU A 101 7.69 14.40 -14.55
CA LEU A 101 8.95 13.93 -13.97
C LEU A 101 9.54 12.75 -14.77
N ASP A 102 9.60 12.88 -16.11
CA ASP A 102 10.07 11.84 -17.05
C ASP A 102 11.55 11.38 -16.89
N ASP A 103 12.29 11.85 -15.87
CA ASP A 103 13.74 11.61 -15.73
C ASP A 103 14.17 11.08 -14.33
N LEU A 104 13.29 10.43 -13.56
CA LEU A 104 13.58 9.95 -12.18
C LEU A 104 13.89 8.46 -12.00
#